data_AF-A0A3N5VML0-F1
#
_entry.id   AF-A0A3N5VML0-F1
#
_cell.length_a   1.000
_cell.length_b   1.000
_cell.length_c   1.000
_cell.angle_alpha   90.00
_cell.angle_beta   90.00
_cell.angle_gamma   90.00
#
_symmetry.space_group_name_H-M   'P 1'
#
loop_
_entity.id
_entity.type
_entity.pdbx_description
1 polymer ?
#
loop_
_entity_poly.entity_id
_entity_poly.type
_entity_poly.pdbx_seq_one_letter_code
_entity_poly.pdbx_strand_id
1 'polypeptide(L)'
;MNDRPSFTPDDFSLTKGGPFFRALVRTHLMRPDLTLVLRRAVFFALLAWLPLLFLSIFEGVAIGAAIKIPFLNDFPISVRLLLAIPVLIVAEVTIEGRAVETVCRFHQSGLLKEKNFLEFEALIRKARKMRDSHLAEGIILIAVVFSSAFLRVEFSGSSSTWQFLDSPSGATRTMAGWWHILVSMPIFQFLAGRWLWRYLIWGWVLWGISRLDLNLVPTHPDRAAGLGFLGEAQTRFGIIVLAPSLILSAHLGQEILYAGATLAGYKMMIAEYVLFVLIALLGPLLIFSGKLFEIRRRGLLEYGALANQYVQYFDRKWIRGEAPEGEALLGSSDIQSLADLGNSFGIISEMRIAPLDLKNTVIPIAAYTVIPLLPLALTVLPFEEILARIIKILF
;
A
#
# COMPACT_ATOMS: atom_id res chain seq x y z
N MET A 1 35.73 12.18 10.04
CA MET A 1 34.34 11.85 10.44
C MET A 1 33.56 13.15 10.42
N ASN A 2 32.92 13.47 9.29
CA ASN A 2 32.19 14.73 9.13
C ASN A 2 30.87 14.66 9.90
N ASP A 3 30.60 15.72 10.67
CA ASP A 3 29.30 16.02 11.28
C ASP A 3 28.23 16.14 10.18
N ARG A 4 27.64 15.01 9.80
CA ARG A 4 26.38 15.02 9.05
C ARG A 4 25.30 15.47 10.03
N PRO A 5 24.49 16.50 9.74
CA PRO A 5 23.33 16.83 10.58
C PRO A 5 22.50 15.55 10.76
N SER A 6 22.28 15.13 12.00
CA SER A 6 21.62 13.85 12.26
C SER A 6 20.13 13.99 11.99
N PHE A 7 19.68 13.64 10.78
CA PHE A 7 18.27 13.43 10.51
C PHE A 7 17.78 12.25 11.35
N THR A 8 16.94 12.55 12.34
CA THR A 8 16.44 11.58 13.31
C THR A 8 15.11 10.97 12.86
N PRO A 9 14.74 9.78 13.34
CA PRO A 9 13.42 9.20 13.11
C PRO A 9 12.24 10.09 13.52
N ASP A 10 12.46 11.07 14.40
CA ASP A 10 11.44 12.03 14.85
C ASP A 10 11.20 13.17 13.83
N ASP A 11 12.05 13.29 12.82
CA ASP A 11 11.98 14.34 11.80
C ASP A 11 10.97 14.04 10.68
N PHE A 12 10.50 12.80 10.57
CA PHE A 12 9.40 12.45 9.68
C PHE A 12 8.42 11.50 10.36
N SER A 13 7.15 11.67 10.03
CA SER A 13 6.10 10.73 10.40
C SER A 13 4.95 10.87 9.42
N LEU A 14 4.38 9.76 8.94
CA LEU A 14 3.25 9.79 8.02
C LEU A 14 1.91 9.75 8.76
N THR A 15 1.89 9.17 9.96
CA THR A 15 0.66 8.86 10.71
C THR A 15 0.54 9.62 12.03
N LYS A 16 1.65 10.00 12.68
CA LYS A 16 1.68 10.70 13.98
C LYS A 16 1.53 12.21 13.78
N GLY A 17 0.28 12.66 13.64
CA GLY A 17 -0.02 14.08 13.49
C GLY A 17 -1.44 14.36 13.01
N GLY A 18 -1.78 15.65 12.96
CA GLY A 18 -3.10 16.14 12.60
C GLY A 18 -4.08 16.36 13.77
N PRO A 19 -5.16 17.13 13.55
CA PRO A 19 -6.20 17.40 14.54
C PRO A 19 -6.83 16.14 15.14
N PHE A 20 -7.20 15.14 14.33
CA PHE A 20 -7.78 13.90 14.82
C PHE A 20 -6.80 13.10 15.69
N PHE A 21 -5.52 13.05 15.32
CA PHE A 21 -4.50 12.41 16.15
C PHE A 21 -4.40 13.10 17.52
N ARG A 22 -4.37 14.44 17.55
CA ARG A 22 -4.35 15.19 18.81
C ARG A 22 -5.61 14.98 19.64
N ALA A 23 -6.77 14.88 19.01
CA ALA A 23 -8.02 14.56 19.69
C ALA A 23 -7.96 13.18 20.35
N LEU A 24 -7.50 12.15 19.62
CA LEU A 24 -7.33 10.79 20.15
C LEU A 24 -6.34 10.69 21.31
N VAL A 25 -5.23 11.45 21.24
CA VAL A 25 -4.26 11.53 22.35
C VAL A 25 -4.91 12.20 23.56
N ARG A 26 -5.64 13.29 23.36
CA ARG A 26 -6.32 14.03 24.43
C ARG A 26 -7.40 13.18 25.12
N THR A 27 -8.12 12.36 24.38
CA THR A 27 -9.14 11.46 24.94
C THR A 27 -8.55 10.16 25.50
N HIS A 28 -7.21 10.02 25.57
CA HIS A 28 -6.51 8.81 26.03
C HIS A 28 -6.87 7.52 25.26
N LEU A 29 -7.51 7.65 24.10
CA LEU A 29 -7.85 6.54 23.20
C LEU A 29 -6.62 6.07 22.39
N MET A 30 -5.54 6.86 22.41
CA MET A 30 -4.28 6.57 21.73
C MET A 30 -3.14 7.21 22.52
N ARG A 31 -1.99 6.53 22.61
CA ARG A 31 -0.77 7.12 23.16
C ARG A 31 0.08 7.75 22.04
N PRO A 32 0.96 8.72 22.35
CA PRO A 32 1.82 9.38 21.35
C PRO A 32 2.72 8.43 20.54
N ASP A 33 3.00 7.24 21.08
CA ASP A 33 3.80 6.17 20.48
C ASP A 33 3.00 5.23 19.56
N LEU A 34 1.71 5.52 19.31
CA LEU A 34 0.75 4.66 18.58
C LEU A 34 0.44 3.32 19.27
N THR A 35 0.80 3.14 20.54
CA THR A 35 0.41 1.92 21.28
C THR A 35 -1.11 1.88 21.53
N LEU A 36 -1.62 0.70 21.93
CA LEU A 36 -3.06 0.41 22.09
C LEU A 36 -3.86 0.33 20.77
N VAL A 37 -3.20 0.02 19.66
CA VAL A 37 -3.83 -0.16 18.33
C VAL A 37 -5.04 -1.08 18.38
N LEU A 38 -4.92 -2.24 19.02
CA LEU A 38 -6.00 -3.23 19.11
C LEU A 38 -7.20 -2.68 19.89
N ARG A 39 -6.95 -2.01 21.03
CA ARG A 39 -8.01 -1.39 21.83
C ARG A 39 -8.75 -0.31 21.04
N ARG A 40 -8.03 0.53 20.31
CA ARG A 40 -8.60 1.57 19.43
C ARG A 40 -9.38 0.97 18.27
N ALA A 41 -8.85 -0.08 17.62
CA ALA A 41 -9.49 -0.80 16.54
C ALA A 41 -10.82 -1.41 17.00
N VAL A 42 -10.81 -2.14 18.13
CA VAL A 42 -12.02 -2.72 18.73
C VAL A 42 -13.01 -1.63 19.15
N PHE A 43 -12.53 -0.54 19.77
CA PHE A 43 -13.39 0.57 20.16
C PHE A 43 -14.15 1.17 18.96
N PHE A 44 -13.46 1.52 17.87
CA PHE A 44 -14.12 2.10 16.70
C PHE A 44 -15.03 1.10 15.97
N ALA A 45 -14.64 -0.18 15.91
CA ALA A 45 -15.48 -1.22 15.34
C ALA A 45 -16.79 -1.40 16.13
N LEU A 46 -16.69 -1.50 17.46
CA LEU A 46 -17.86 -1.64 18.33
C LEU A 46 -18.71 -0.37 18.35
N LEU A 47 -18.10 0.81 18.38
CA LEU A 47 -18.82 2.09 18.31
C LEU A 47 -19.63 2.21 17.00
N ALA A 48 -19.06 1.74 15.89
CA ALA A 48 -19.73 1.81 14.60
C ALA A 48 -20.80 0.72 14.41
N TRP A 49 -20.61 -0.48 14.96
CA TRP A 49 -21.49 -1.64 14.69
C TRP A 49 -22.49 -1.96 15.81
N LEU A 50 -22.10 -1.87 17.08
CA LEU A 50 -22.93 -2.33 18.21
C LEU A 50 -24.24 -1.54 18.38
N PRO A 51 -24.27 -0.20 18.24
CA PRO A 51 -25.52 0.54 18.30
C PRO A 51 -26.47 0.18 17.15
N LEU A 52 -25.94 -0.14 15.96
CA LEU A 52 -26.77 -0.60 14.84
C LEU A 52 -27.47 -1.91 15.16
N LEU A 53 -26.77 -2.84 15.80
CA LEU A 53 -27.37 -4.10 16.23
C LEU A 53 -28.52 -3.86 17.21
N PHE A 54 -28.29 -3.07 18.26
CA PHE A 54 -29.31 -2.81 19.28
C PHE A 54 -30.53 -2.09 18.71
N LEU A 55 -30.32 -1.05 17.89
CA LEU A 55 -31.42 -0.34 17.23
C LEU A 55 -32.17 -1.27 16.27
N SER A 56 -31.46 -2.12 15.53
CA SER A 56 -32.08 -3.08 14.62
C SER A 56 -32.91 -4.13 15.35
N ILE A 57 -32.46 -4.61 16.53
CA ILE A 57 -33.23 -5.54 17.36
C ILE A 57 -34.48 -4.85 17.91
N PHE A 58 -34.33 -3.62 18.40
CA PHE A 58 -35.43 -2.84 18.96
C PHE A 58 -36.53 -2.55 17.92
N GLU A 59 -36.14 -2.25 16.68
CA GLU A 59 -37.08 -2.00 15.57
C GLU A 59 -37.57 -3.30 14.90
N GLY A 60 -37.11 -4.47 15.36
CA GLY A 60 -37.49 -5.77 14.78
C GLY A 60 -36.92 -6.01 13.37
N VAL A 61 -35.90 -5.25 12.97
CA VAL A 61 -35.27 -5.33 11.64
C VAL A 61 -33.95 -6.10 11.61
N ALA A 62 -33.53 -6.65 12.76
CA ALA A 62 -32.30 -7.41 12.89
C ALA A 62 -32.37 -8.80 12.23
N ILE A 63 -33.49 -9.50 12.39
CA ILE A 63 -33.73 -10.89 11.97
C ILE A 63 -35.19 -11.03 11.53
N GLY A 64 -35.46 -11.77 10.45
CA GLY A 64 -36.82 -12.14 10.07
C GLY A 64 -37.05 -12.14 8.55
N ALA A 65 -38.03 -12.91 8.10
CA ALA A 65 -38.39 -13.04 6.67
C ALA A 65 -39.28 -11.89 6.15
N ALA A 66 -39.76 -11.01 7.04
CA ALA A 66 -40.61 -9.87 6.66
C ALA A 66 -39.84 -8.74 5.96
N ILE A 67 -38.50 -8.78 6.00
CA ILE A 67 -37.62 -7.76 5.43
C ILE A 67 -36.70 -8.46 4.44
N LYS A 68 -36.54 -7.85 3.25
CA LYS A 68 -35.75 -8.45 2.17
C LYS A 68 -34.29 -8.67 2.56
N ILE A 69 -33.72 -7.71 3.31
CA ILE A 69 -32.34 -7.76 3.82
C ILE A 69 -32.32 -7.33 5.28
N PRO A 70 -32.38 -8.28 6.24
CA PRO A 70 -32.17 -8.01 7.67
C PRO A 70 -30.74 -7.55 7.95
N PHE A 71 -30.53 -6.78 9.02
CA PHE A 71 -29.21 -6.22 9.37
C PHE A 71 -28.10 -7.29 9.46
N LEU A 72 -28.38 -8.44 10.10
CA LEU A 72 -27.38 -9.49 10.26
C LEU A 72 -27.01 -10.22 8.96
N ASN A 73 -27.88 -10.13 7.94
CA ASN A 73 -27.64 -10.71 6.62
C ASN A 73 -26.95 -9.72 5.67
N ASP A 74 -26.79 -8.46 6.08
CA ASP A 74 -26.03 -7.44 5.35
C ASP A 74 -24.52 -7.60 5.65
N PHE A 75 -23.91 -8.59 4.99
CA PHE A 75 -22.50 -8.92 5.17
C PHE A 75 -21.56 -7.76 4.83
N PRO A 76 -21.76 -6.98 3.74
CA PRO A 76 -20.89 -5.86 3.40
C PRO A 76 -20.78 -4.83 4.52
N ILE A 77 -21.88 -4.54 5.23
CA ILE A 77 -21.87 -3.56 6.31
C ILE A 77 -21.19 -4.12 7.55
N SER A 78 -21.47 -5.37 7.92
CA SER A 78 -20.77 -6.02 9.03
C SER A 78 -19.26 -6.11 8.78
N VAL A 79 -18.83 -6.51 7.59
CA VAL A 79 -17.41 -6.59 7.20
C VAL A 79 -16.75 -5.21 7.16
N ARG A 80 -17.44 -4.19 6.62
CA ARG A 80 -16.93 -2.81 6.60
C ARG A 80 -16.66 -2.29 8.02
N LEU A 81 -17.59 -2.51 8.94
CA LEU A 81 -17.50 -1.93 10.28
C LEU A 81 -16.62 -2.76 11.23
N LEU A 82 -16.70 -4.09 11.16
CA LEU A 82 -15.99 -4.98 12.08
C LEU A 82 -14.60 -5.40 11.59
N LEU A 83 -14.31 -5.37 10.29
CA LEU A 83 -13.01 -5.78 9.74
C LEU A 83 -12.28 -4.63 9.06
N ALA A 84 -12.92 -3.90 8.15
CA ALA A 84 -12.25 -2.86 7.38
C ALA A 84 -11.78 -1.68 8.26
N ILE A 85 -12.59 -1.23 9.23
CA ILE A 85 -12.20 -0.20 10.19
C ILE A 85 -10.96 -0.63 11.01
N PRO A 86 -10.94 -1.81 11.68
CA PRO A 86 -9.74 -2.30 12.36
C PRO A 86 -8.51 -2.39 11.46
N VAL A 87 -8.65 -2.89 10.24
CA VAL A 87 -7.55 -2.99 9.27
C VAL A 87 -6.95 -1.62 8.96
N LEU A 88 -7.78 -0.60 8.70
CA LEU A 88 -7.32 0.77 8.47
C LEU A 88 -6.63 1.36 9.72
N ILE A 89 -7.02 0.95 10.92
CA ILE A 89 -6.39 1.40 12.17
C ILE A 89 -5.04 0.70 12.39
N VAL A 90 -4.94 -0.59 12.10
CA VAL A 90 -3.70 -1.38 12.21
C VAL A 90 -2.67 -0.92 11.17
N ALA A 91 -3.14 -0.55 9.97
CA ALA A 91 -2.31 0.01 8.91
C ALA A 91 -1.43 1.18 9.39
N GLU A 92 -1.85 1.93 10.42
CA GLU A 92 -1.13 3.11 10.89
C GLU A 92 0.24 2.71 11.43
N VAL A 93 0.30 1.68 12.26
CA VAL A 93 1.55 1.23 12.87
C VAL A 93 2.42 0.48 11.87
N THR A 94 1.81 -0.32 10.98
CA THR A 94 2.56 -1.09 9.98
C THR A 94 3.27 -0.18 8.98
N ILE A 95 2.63 0.91 8.55
CA ILE A 95 3.18 1.81 7.52
C ILE A 95 4.10 2.85 8.13
N GLU A 96 3.80 3.36 9.33
CA GLU A 96 4.59 4.40 9.98
C GLU A 96 6.07 4.02 10.08
N GLY A 97 6.37 2.86 10.68
CA GLY A 97 7.75 2.46 10.92
C GLY A 97 8.57 2.37 9.64
N ARG A 98 7.98 1.86 8.55
CA ARG A 98 8.67 1.70 7.26
C ARG A 98 8.76 2.99 6.48
N ALA A 99 7.75 3.86 6.53
CA ALA A 99 7.81 5.17 5.91
C ALA A 99 8.94 6.02 6.51
N VAL A 100 9.08 6.01 7.85
CA VAL A 100 10.17 6.69 8.56
C VAL A 100 11.53 6.11 8.19
N GLU A 101 11.68 4.78 8.26
CA GLU A 101 12.93 4.11 7.90
C GLU A 101 13.37 4.43 6.46
N THR A 102 12.42 4.50 5.52
CA THR A 102 12.68 4.82 4.11
C THR A 102 13.24 6.23 3.96
N VAL A 103 12.63 7.21 4.62
CA VAL A 103 13.09 8.61 4.60
C VAL A 103 14.47 8.73 5.28
N CYS A 104 14.68 8.09 6.42
CA CYS A 104 15.99 8.05 7.08
C CYS A 104 17.06 7.39 6.20
N ARG A 105 16.70 6.33 5.47
CA ARG A 105 17.64 5.61 4.60
C ARG A 105 18.16 6.50 3.47
N PHE A 106 17.33 7.37 2.88
CA PHE A 106 17.80 8.36 1.89
C PHE A 106 18.91 9.27 2.43
N HIS A 107 18.81 9.65 3.70
CA HIS A 107 19.82 10.49 4.36
C HIS A 107 21.07 9.70 4.78
N GLN A 108 20.90 8.50 5.34
CA GLN A 108 22.00 7.72 5.93
C GLN A 108 22.86 6.98 4.88
N SER A 109 22.25 6.49 3.80
CA SER A 109 22.90 5.62 2.81
C SER A 109 23.80 6.36 1.81
N GLY A 110 23.97 7.67 1.93
CA GLY A 110 24.77 8.46 0.99
C GLY A 110 24.16 8.61 -0.40
N LEU A 111 22.87 8.29 -0.55
CA LEU A 111 22.10 8.49 -1.78
C LEU A 111 21.87 9.98 -2.08
N LEU A 112 21.86 10.83 -1.06
CA LEU A 112 21.73 12.28 -1.21
C LEU A 112 23.11 12.94 -1.24
N LYS A 113 23.36 13.78 -2.25
CA LYS A 113 24.53 14.66 -2.28
C LYS A 113 24.38 15.76 -1.24
N GLU A 114 25.49 16.20 -0.63
CA GLU A 114 25.50 17.18 0.47
C GLU A 114 24.75 18.48 0.13
N LYS A 115 24.85 18.94 -1.13
CA LYS A 115 24.13 20.12 -1.63
C LYS A 115 22.60 20.04 -1.52
N ASN A 116 22.02 18.84 -1.47
CA ASN A 116 20.57 18.63 -1.49
C ASN A 116 19.98 18.38 -0.10
N PHE A 117 20.78 18.35 0.97
CA PHE A 117 20.27 18.08 2.32
C PHE A 117 19.24 19.13 2.77
N LEU A 118 19.50 20.41 2.52
CA LEU A 118 18.56 21.49 2.87
C LEU A 118 17.24 21.38 2.09
N GLU A 119 17.31 21.05 0.80
CA GLU A 119 16.11 20.85 -0.04
C GLU A 119 15.30 19.64 0.42
N PHE A 120 15.98 18.55 0.79
CA PHE A 120 15.36 17.35 1.34
C PHE A 120 14.66 17.64 2.66
N GLU A 121 15.32 18.30 3.61
CA GLU A 121 14.69 18.67 4.89
C GLU A 121 13.49 19.60 4.69
N ALA A 122 13.58 20.55 3.76
CA ALA A 122 12.47 21.44 3.41
C ALA A 122 11.27 20.67 2.84
N LEU A 123 11.53 19.67 1.98
CA LEU A 123 10.51 18.77 1.45
C LEU A 123 9.80 18.00 2.57
N ILE A 124 10.56 17.36 3.47
CA ILE A 124 10.03 16.60 4.60
C ILE A 124 9.22 17.51 5.54
N ARG A 125 9.70 18.72 5.82
CA ARG A 125 8.97 19.72 6.62
C ARG A 125 7.66 20.11 5.97
N LYS A 126 7.62 20.27 4.64
CA LYS A 126 6.39 20.56 3.89
C LYS A 126 5.42 19.38 3.94
N ALA A 127 5.90 18.15 3.79
CA ALA A 127 5.07 16.95 3.94
C ALA A 127 4.42 16.87 5.34
N ARG A 128 5.19 17.17 6.40
CA ARG A 128 4.66 17.26 7.77
C ARG A 128 3.56 18.31 7.89
N LYS A 129 3.76 19.51 7.33
CA LYS A 129 2.74 20.57 7.32
C LYS A 129 1.47 20.16 6.55
N MET A 130 1.62 19.45 5.42
CA MET A 130 0.48 18.93 4.64
C MET A 130 -0.31 17.89 5.42
N ARG A 131 0.38 16.98 6.12
CA ARG A 131 -0.21 15.98 7.00
C ARG A 131 -0.95 16.63 8.18
N ASP A 132 -0.36 17.66 8.79
CA ASP A 132 -0.93 18.34 9.96
C ASP A 132 -1.97 19.42 9.62
N SER A 133 -2.30 19.56 8.34
CA SER A 133 -3.21 20.60 7.85
C SER A 133 -4.64 20.38 8.34
N HIS A 134 -5.15 21.37 9.09
CA HIS A 134 -6.56 21.42 9.50
C HIS A 134 -7.51 21.50 8.30
N LEU A 135 -7.08 22.19 7.23
CA LEU A 135 -7.87 22.29 6.00
C LEU A 135 -8.04 20.93 5.32
N ALA A 136 -6.98 20.10 5.30
CA ALA A 136 -7.07 18.78 4.70
C ALA A 136 -8.06 17.89 5.47
N GLU A 137 -7.96 17.83 6.80
CA GLU A 137 -8.93 17.07 7.60
C GLU A 137 -10.35 17.65 7.52
N GLY A 138 -10.49 18.98 7.44
CA GLY A 138 -11.77 19.65 7.23
C GLY A 138 -12.42 19.31 5.88
N ILE A 139 -11.64 19.30 4.79
CA ILE A 139 -12.11 18.90 3.45
C ILE A 139 -12.53 17.43 3.46
N ILE A 140 -11.77 16.54 4.09
CA ILE A 140 -12.15 15.12 4.25
C ILE A 140 -13.47 15.02 5.00
N LEU A 141 -13.64 15.75 6.10
CA LEU A 141 -14.89 15.74 6.88
C LEU A 141 -16.08 16.28 6.07
N ILE A 142 -15.89 17.36 5.31
CA ILE A 142 -16.91 17.91 4.41
C ILE A 142 -17.27 16.88 3.34
N ALA A 143 -16.29 16.27 2.68
CA ALA A 143 -16.53 15.22 1.68
C ALA A 143 -17.30 14.03 2.26
N VAL A 144 -16.99 13.63 3.49
CA VAL A 144 -17.73 12.60 4.24
C VAL A 144 -19.19 13.02 4.40
N VAL A 145 -19.47 14.20 4.95
CA VAL A 145 -20.84 14.71 5.15
C VAL A 145 -21.61 14.80 3.83
N PHE A 146 -20.99 15.32 2.77
CA PHE A 146 -21.61 15.41 1.45
C PHE A 146 -21.89 14.03 0.85
N SER A 147 -20.96 13.08 0.96
CA SER A 147 -21.16 11.73 0.44
C SER A 147 -22.30 11.00 1.16
N SER A 148 -22.39 11.15 2.48
CA SER A 148 -23.52 10.65 3.28
C SER A 148 -24.84 11.31 2.89
N ALA A 149 -24.84 12.61 2.56
CA ALA A 149 -26.05 13.31 2.11
C ALA A 149 -26.48 12.89 0.70
N PHE A 150 -25.55 12.59 -0.20
CA PHE A 150 -25.85 12.23 -1.59
C PHE A 150 -26.33 10.78 -1.74
N LEU A 151 -25.81 9.86 -0.93
CA LEU A 151 -26.33 8.47 -0.81
C LEU A 151 -27.82 8.43 -0.40
N ARG A 152 -28.37 9.54 0.09
CA ARG A 152 -29.80 9.71 0.41
C ARG A 152 -30.71 9.73 -0.83
N VAL A 153 -30.17 10.03 -2.02
CA VAL A 153 -30.97 10.26 -3.24
C VAL A 153 -31.09 9.00 -4.10
N GLU A 154 -30.13 8.08 -4.06
CA GLU A 154 -30.11 6.90 -4.95
C GLU A 154 -30.96 5.71 -4.47
N PHE A 155 -31.25 5.59 -3.17
CA PHE A 155 -32.05 4.49 -2.62
C PHE A 155 -33.55 4.84 -2.53
N SER A 156 -34.20 5.06 -3.67
CA SER A 156 -35.66 5.08 -3.79
C SER A 156 -36.16 3.75 -4.38
N GLY A 157 -35.66 2.62 -3.86
CA GLY A 157 -36.07 1.28 -4.28
C GLY A 157 -37.26 0.78 -3.45
N SER A 158 -38.21 0.12 -4.10
CA SER A 158 -39.48 -0.37 -3.55
C SER A 158 -39.37 -1.64 -2.70
N SER A 159 -38.37 -1.75 -1.83
CA SER A 159 -38.28 -2.89 -0.90
C SER A 159 -37.75 -2.49 0.47
N SER A 160 -38.49 -2.88 1.52
CA SER A 160 -38.07 -2.73 2.92
C SER A 160 -36.74 -3.45 3.21
N THR A 161 -35.80 -2.69 3.75
CA THR A 161 -34.48 -3.11 4.25
C THR A 161 -34.34 -2.68 5.72
N TRP A 162 -33.31 -3.17 6.41
CA TRP A 162 -33.04 -2.72 7.77
C TRP A 162 -32.77 -1.19 7.88
N GLN A 163 -32.39 -0.53 6.78
CA GLN A 163 -32.15 0.91 6.72
C GLN A 163 -33.41 1.73 6.41
N PHE A 164 -34.34 1.15 5.65
CA PHE A 164 -35.54 1.82 5.18
C PHE A 164 -36.73 0.87 5.22
N LEU A 165 -37.79 1.27 5.89
CA LEU A 165 -39.07 0.56 5.90
C LEU A 165 -40.01 1.24 4.92
N ASP A 166 -40.47 0.48 3.93
CA ASP A 166 -41.55 0.93 3.05
C ASP A 166 -42.86 0.89 3.80
N SER A 167 -43.56 2.03 3.80
CA SER A 167 -44.90 2.21 4.34
C SER A 167 -45.82 2.74 3.24
N PRO A 168 -47.15 2.53 3.30
CA PRO A 168 -48.10 3.13 2.36
C PRO A 168 -48.02 4.66 2.26
N SER A 169 -47.45 5.34 3.27
CA SER A 169 -47.21 6.78 3.32
C SER A 169 -45.85 7.23 2.75
N GLY A 170 -45.03 6.30 2.26
CA GLY A 170 -43.67 6.53 1.75
C GLY A 170 -42.60 5.74 2.50
N ALA A 171 -41.38 5.71 1.96
CA ALA A 171 -40.24 5.07 2.60
C ALA A 171 -39.79 5.88 3.83
N THR A 172 -39.74 5.23 4.99
CA THR A 172 -39.28 5.83 6.25
C THR A 172 -37.94 5.20 6.66
N ARG A 173 -36.98 6.04 7.06
CA ARG A 173 -35.66 5.56 7.49
C ARG A 173 -35.74 5.11 8.95
N THR A 174 -35.21 3.91 9.23
CA THR A 174 -35.12 3.35 10.57
C THR A 174 -34.16 4.14 11.45
N MET A 175 -34.27 4.02 12.77
CA MET A 175 -33.31 4.58 13.71
C MET A 175 -31.91 3.98 13.46
N ALA A 176 -31.84 2.68 13.14
CA ALA A 176 -30.59 2.04 12.73
C ALA A 176 -30.00 2.69 11.46
N GLY A 177 -30.82 2.98 10.45
CA GLY A 177 -30.40 3.68 9.23
C GLY A 177 -29.88 5.09 9.49
N TRP A 178 -30.46 5.82 10.44
CA TRP A 178 -29.96 7.13 10.86
C TRP A 178 -28.61 7.04 11.56
N TRP A 179 -28.41 6.09 12.46
CA TRP A 179 -27.10 5.87 13.07
C TRP A 179 -26.04 5.50 12.04
N HIS A 180 -26.41 4.66 11.05
CA HIS A 180 -25.50 4.22 10.01
C HIS A 180 -24.94 5.41 9.21
N ILE A 181 -25.80 6.33 8.77
CA ILE A 181 -25.41 7.45 7.91
C ILE A 181 -24.71 8.58 8.66
N LEU A 182 -25.04 8.77 9.94
CA LEU A 182 -24.50 9.86 10.78
C LEU A 182 -23.21 9.49 11.51
N VAL A 183 -23.03 8.21 11.85
CA VAL A 183 -21.90 7.76 12.68
C VAL A 183 -21.10 6.67 11.99
N SER A 184 -21.70 5.52 11.67
CA SER A 184 -20.95 4.35 11.23
C SER A 184 -20.24 4.55 9.89
N MET A 185 -20.94 5.08 8.89
CA MET A 185 -20.38 5.33 7.56
C MET A 185 -19.37 6.48 7.58
N PRO A 186 -19.64 7.62 8.24
CA PRO A 186 -18.66 8.69 8.41
C PRO A 186 -17.34 8.26 9.06
N ILE A 187 -17.38 7.40 10.08
CA ILE A 187 -16.15 6.87 10.70
C ILE A 187 -15.29 6.14 9.65
N PHE A 188 -15.89 5.22 8.88
CA PHE A 188 -15.17 4.49 7.84
C PHE A 188 -14.62 5.43 6.74
N GLN A 189 -15.47 6.30 6.19
CA GLN A 189 -15.10 7.20 5.10
C GLN A 189 -14.00 8.19 5.53
N PHE A 190 -14.08 8.69 6.76
CA PHE A 190 -13.05 9.58 7.31
C PHE A 190 -11.70 8.87 7.44
N LEU A 191 -11.68 7.63 7.95
CA LEU A 191 -10.45 6.83 8.02
C LEU A 191 -9.88 6.52 6.63
N ALA A 192 -10.73 6.13 5.69
CA ALA A 192 -10.32 5.86 4.30
C ALA A 192 -9.78 7.12 3.61
N GLY A 193 -10.46 8.26 3.77
CA GLY A 193 -10.02 9.55 3.25
C GLY A 193 -8.69 10.02 3.82
N ARG A 194 -8.45 9.79 5.12
CA ARG A 194 -7.14 10.07 5.74
C ARG A 194 -6.04 9.20 5.17
N TRP A 195 -6.31 7.93 4.89
CA TRP A 195 -5.36 7.05 4.23
C TRP A 195 -5.06 7.47 2.81
N LEU A 196 -6.09 7.85 2.04
CA LEU A 196 -5.90 8.41 0.71
C LEU A 196 -5.02 9.65 0.76
N TRP A 197 -5.29 10.59 1.67
CA TRP A 197 -4.47 11.79 1.84
C TRP A 197 -3.01 11.47 2.21
N ARG A 198 -2.79 10.57 3.17
CA ARG A 198 -1.44 10.11 3.55
C ARG A 198 -0.71 9.45 2.38
N TYR A 199 -1.41 8.65 1.59
CA TYR A 199 -0.85 8.02 0.40
C TYR A 199 -0.47 9.03 -0.68
N LEU A 200 -1.29 10.06 -0.89
CA LEU A 200 -0.95 11.17 -1.78
C LEU A 200 0.27 11.95 -1.29
N ILE A 201 0.38 12.21 0.02
CA ILE A 201 1.59 12.81 0.61
C ILE A 201 2.81 11.92 0.36
N TRP A 202 2.69 10.61 0.55
CA TRP A 202 3.77 9.67 0.28
C TRP A 202 4.24 9.73 -1.18
N GLY A 203 3.31 9.68 -2.14
CA GLY A 203 3.61 9.84 -3.55
C GLY A 203 4.26 11.19 -3.88
N TRP A 204 3.79 12.27 -3.25
CA TRP A 204 4.38 13.60 -3.40
C TRP A 204 5.80 13.70 -2.82
N VAL A 205 6.08 13.06 -1.68
CA VAL A 205 7.43 12.98 -1.10
C VAL A 205 8.36 12.21 -2.04
N LEU A 206 7.95 11.03 -2.51
CA LEU A 206 8.73 10.25 -3.47
C LEU A 206 9.00 11.03 -4.76
N TRP A 207 7.99 11.74 -5.25
CA TRP A 207 8.14 12.63 -6.39
C TRP A 207 9.17 13.73 -6.15
N GLY A 208 9.10 14.42 -5.02
CA GLY A 208 10.06 15.45 -4.68
C GLY A 208 11.48 14.92 -4.53
N ILE A 209 11.65 13.77 -3.88
CA ILE A 209 12.96 13.09 -3.76
C ILE A 209 13.50 12.70 -5.14
N SER A 210 12.63 12.23 -6.05
CA SER A 210 13.04 11.86 -7.40
C SER A 210 13.65 13.04 -8.18
N ARG A 211 13.29 14.30 -7.85
CA ARG A 211 13.83 15.49 -8.48
C ARG A 211 15.18 15.93 -7.93
N LEU A 212 15.57 15.45 -6.75
CA LEU A 212 16.88 15.73 -6.17
C LEU A 212 17.98 14.99 -6.94
N ASP A 213 19.20 15.52 -6.88
CA ASP A 213 20.38 14.88 -7.46
C ASP A 213 20.83 13.72 -6.55
N LEU A 214 20.36 12.52 -6.90
CA LEU A 214 20.62 11.26 -6.19
C LEU A 214 21.92 10.63 -6.69
N ASN A 215 22.75 10.16 -5.75
CA ASN A 215 23.95 9.38 -6.04
C ASN A 215 23.59 7.90 -6.23
N LEU A 216 23.17 7.58 -7.45
CA LEU A 216 22.73 6.24 -7.83
C LEU A 216 23.85 5.52 -8.59
N VAL A 217 24.17 4.30 -8.16
CA VAL A 217 25.31 3.53 -8.68
C VAL A 217 24.80 2.33 -9.48
N PRO A 218 25.15 2.15 -10.76
CA PRO A 218 24.61 1.09 -11.61
C PRO A 218 25.04 -0.32 -11.18
N THR A 219 26.20 -0.47 -10.52
CA THR A 219 26.72 -1.75 -10.01
C THR A 219 26.15 -2.16 -8.65
N HIS A 220 25.18 -1.42 -8.11
CA HIS A 220 24.61 -1.72 -6.80
C HIS A 220 23.87 -3.08 -6.80
N PRO A 221 24.07 -3.95 -5.80
CA PRO A 221 23.58 -5.35 -5.82
C PRO A 221 22.04 -5.50 -5.80
N ASP A 222 21.30 -4.45 -5.47
CA ASP A 222 19.83 -4.46 -5.47
C ASP A 222 19.18 -4.42 -6.87
N ARG A 223 19.99 -4.28 -7.94
CA ARG A 223 19.52 -4.12 -9.33
C ARG A 223 18.56 -2.93 -9.52
N ALA A 224 18.57 -1.97 -8.60
CA ALA A 224 17.76 -0.76 -8.60
C ALA A 224 18.60 0.48 -8.24
N ALA A 225 19.91 0.41 -8.49
CA ALA A 225 20.88 1.47 -8.24
C ALA A 225 20.86 2.06 -6.81
N GLY A 226 20.51 1.24 -5.81
CA GLY A 226 20.40 1.64 -4.41
C GLY A 226 18.96 1.99 -3.96
N LEU A 227 17.97 1.96 -4.86
CA LEU A 227 16.56 2.29 -4.56
C LEU A 227 15.67 1.07 -4.25
N GLY A 228 16.23 -0.14 -4.18
CA GLY A 228 15.46 -1.38 -3.99
C GLY A 228 14.61 -1.39 -2.71
N PHE A 229 15.05 -0.68 -1.67
CA PHE A 229 14.32 -0.53 -0.41
C PHE A 229 12.97 0.18 -0.54
N LEU A 230 12.77 0.98 -1.59
CA LEU A 230 11.48 1.61 -1.86
C LEU A 230 10.39 0.57 -2.14
N GLY A 231 10.75 -0.53 -2.82
CA GLY A 231 9.85 -1.64 -3.06
C GLY A 231 9.37 -2.28 -1.76
N GLU A 232 10.26 -2.47 -0.79
CA GLU A 232 9.94 -3.04 0.53
C GLU A 232 9.02 -2.12 1.34
N ALA A 233 9.25 -0.81 1.27
CA ALA A 233 8.39 0.18 1.91
C ALA A 233 6.99 0.18 1.30
N GLN A 234 6.91 0.13 -0.03
CA GLN A 234 5.65 0.14 -0.77
C GLN A 234 4.81 -1.09 -0.46
N THR A 235 5.42 -2.26 -0.25
CA THR A 235 4.71 -3.50 0.12
C THR A 235 3.84 -3.33 1.35
N ARG A 236 4.26 -2.52 2.33
CA ARG A 236 3.46 -2.29 3.55
C ARG A 236 2.18 -1.51 3.31
N PHE A 237 2.09 -0.72 2.24
CA PHE A 237 0.85 -0.04 1.88
C PHE A 237 -0.24 -1.03 1.40
N GLY A 238 0.13 -2.28 1.09
CA GLY A 238 -0.84 -3.34 0.76
C GLY A 238 -1.88 -3.59 1.86
N ILE A 239 -1.54 -3.37 3.13
CA ILE A 239 -2.50 -3.53 4.25
C ILE A 239 -3.71 -2.59 4.14
N ILE A 240 -3.57 -1.42 3.50
CA ILE A 240 -4.69 -0.49 3.30
C ILE A 240 -5.72 -1.11 2.35
N VAL A 241 -5.27 -1.85 1.34
CA VAL A 241 -6.13 -2.44 0.31
C VAL A 241 -6.90 -3.66 0.81
N LEU A 242 -6.49 -4.27 1.93
CA LEU A 242 -7.31 -5.29 2.58
C LEU A 242 -8.71 -4.75 2.91
N ALA A 243 -8.85 -3.49 3.32
CA ALA A 243 -10.14 -2.89 3.66
C ALA A 243 -11.14 -2.88 2.49
N PRO A 244 -10.86 -2.27 1.33
CA PRO A 244 -11.76 -2.34 0.17
C PRO A 244 -11.90 -3.77 -0.37
N SER A 245 -10.87 -4.61 -0.29
CA SER A 245 -10.94 -6.01 -0.78
C SER A 245 -11.87 -6.88 0.06
N LEU A 246 -11.87 -6.69 1.39
CA LEU A 246 -12.82 -7.32 2.31
C LEU A 246 -14.26 -6.91 1.99
N ILE A 247 -14.48 -5.62 1.75
CA ILE A 247 -15.81 -5.09 1.41
C ILE A 247 -16.28 -5.63 0.06
N LEU A 248 -15.41 -5.65 -0.95
CA LEU A 248 -15.70 -6.23 -2.25
C LEU A 248 -16.05 -7.72 -2.12
N SER A 249 -15.27 -8.47 -1.35
CA SER A 249 -15.53 -9.89 -1.08
C SER A 249 -16.91 -10.11 -0.45
N ALA A 250 -17.23 -9.35 0.59
CA ALA A 250 -18.52 -9.44 1.27
C ALA A 250 -19.68 -9.08 0.33
N HIS A 251 -19.50 -8.10 -0.55
CA HIS A 251 -20.51 -7.71 -1.52
C HIS A 251 -20.76 -8.80 -2.56
N LEU A 252 -19.70 -9.34 -3.17
CA LEU A 252 -19.81 -10.45 -4.12
C LEU A 252 -20.39 -11.71 -3.46
N GLY A 253 -20.00 -11.99 -2.22
CA GLY A 253 -20.54 -13.11 -1.45
C GLY A 253 -22.04 -12.97 -1.19
N GLN A 254 -22.51 -11.76 -0.87
CA GLN A 254 -23.94 -11.51 -0.70
C GLN A 254 -24.72 -11.72 -2.00
N GLU A 255 -24.22 -11.21 -3.14
CA GLU A 255 -24.85 -11.41 -4.45
C GLU A 255 -24.89 -12.89 -4.86
N ILE A 256 -23.82 -13.65 -4.60
CA ILE A 256 -23.78 -15.09 -4.91
C ILE A 256 -24.77 -15.87 -4.04
N LEU A 257 -24.80 -15.58 -2.73
CA LEU A 257 -25.61 -16.35 -1.78
C LEU A 257 -27.11 -16.01 -1.82
N TYR A 258 -27.46 -14.75 -2.06
CA TYR A 258 -28.85 -14.28 -1.97
C TYR A 258 -29.47 -13.84 -3.29
N ALA A 259 -28.67 -13.43 -4.29
CA ALA A 259 -29.17 -13.03 -5.61
C ALA A 259 -28.96 -14.11 -6.69
N GLY A 260 -28.36 -15.25 -6.34
CA GLY A 260 -28.12 -16.36 -7.26
C GLY A 260 -27.07 -16.05 -8.33
N ALA A 261 -26.24 -15.04 -8.12
CA ALA A 261 -25.17 -14.67 -9.03
C ALA A 261 -24.05 -15.73 -9.05
N THR A 262 -23.28 -15.78 -10.13
CA THR A 262 -22.14 -16.71 -10.25
C THR A 262 -20.82 -15.96 -10.14
N LEU A 263 -19.83 -16.57 -9.47
CA LEU A 263 -18.48 -15.98 -9.36
C LEU A 263 -17.84 -15.74 -10.75
N ALA A 264 -18.15 -16.58 -11.73
CA ALA A 264 -17.68 -16.43 -13.10
C ALA A 264 -18.11 -15.10 -13.74
N GLY A 265 -19.33 -14.60 -13.40
CA GLY A 265 -19.84 -13.32 -13.88
C GLY A 265 -19.02 -12.11 -13.40
N TYR A 266 -18.34 -12.22 -12.26
CA TYR A 266 -17.55 -11.14 -11.68
C TYR A 266 -16.05 -11.22 -11.98
N LYS A 267 -15.61 -12.19 -12.79
CA LYS A 267 -14.17 -12.38 -13.10
C LYS A 267 -13.52 -11.13 -13.68
N MET A 268 -14.19 -10.45 -14.60
CA MET A 268 -13.68 -9.20 -15.22
C MET A 268 -13.59 -8.07 -14.20
N MET A 269 -14.64 -7.88 -13.38
CA MET A 269 -14.65 -6.89 -12.30
C MET A 269 -13.52 -7.13 -11.29
N ILE A 270 -13.28 -8.38 -10.89
CA ILE A 270 -12.17 -8.74 -9.99
C ILE A 270 -10.82 -8.45 -10.65
N ALA A 271 -10.65 -8.80 -11.92
CA ALA A 271 -9.40 -8.55 -12.65
C ALA A 271 -9.12 -7.04 -12.78
N GLU A 272 -10.13 -6.25 -13.13
CA GLU A 272 -10.05 -4.78 -13.19
C GLU A 272 -9.72 -4.18 -11.83
N TYR A 273 -10.36 -4.67 -10.76
CA TYR A 273 -10.07 -4.23 -9.39
C TYR A 273 -8.62 -4.51 -8.99
N VAL A 274 -8.12 -5.73 -9.24
CA VAL A 274 -6.73 -6.09 -8.95
C VAL A 274 -5.77 -5.23 -9.76
N LEU A 275 -6.04 -5.03 -11.05
CA LEU A 275 -5.22 -4.17 -11.91
C LEU A 275 -5.20 -2.72 -11.42
N PHE A 276 -6.36 -2.17 -11.09
CA PHE A 276 -6.50 -0.81 -10.55
C PHE A 276 -5.70 -0.65 -9.27
N VAL A 277 -5.82 -1.59 -8.33
CA VAL A 277 -5.06 -1.59 -7.08
C VAL A 277 -3.56 -1.60 -7.35
N LEU A 278 -3.08 -2.48 -8.24
CA LEU A 278 -1.66 -2.58 -8.54
C LEU A 278 -1.14 -1.28 -9.16
N ILE A 279 -1.88 -0.68 -10.10
CA ILE A 279 -1.51 0.62 -10.68
C ILE A 279 -1.51 1.71 -9.61
N ALA A 280 -2.56 1.79 -8.79
CA ALA A 280 -2.71 2.80 -7.76
C ALA A 280 -1.60 2.69 -6.71
N LEU A 281 -1.28 1.48 -6.24
CA LEU A 281 -0.26 1.26 -5.22
C LEU A 281 1.17 1.29 -5.75
N LEU A 282 1.43 0.89 -6.98
CA LEU A 282 2.80 0.89 -7.54
C LEU A 282 3.14 2.21 -8.25
N GLY A 283 2.14 3.03 -8.57
CA GLY A 283 2.28 4.30 -9.28
C GLY A 283 3.39 5.20 -8.74
N PRO A 284 3.51 5.46 -7.42
CA PRO A 284 4.58 6.29 -6.87
C PRO A 284 6.00 5.78 -7.13
N LEU A 285 6.18 4.47 -7.29
CA LEU A 285 7.50 3.89 -7.58
C LEU A 285 7.92 4.11 -9.03
N LEU A 286 6.96 4.22 -9.95
CA LEU A 286 7.21 4.48 -11.37
C LEU A 286 7.84 5.87 -11.62
N ILE A 287 7.74 6.77 -10.64
CA ILE A 287 8.35 8.11 -10.74
C ILE A 287 9.88 8.01 -10.91
N PHE A 288 10.52 6.98 -10.34
CA PHE A 288 11.97 6.77 -10.46
C PHE A 288 12.40 6.11 -11.77
N SER A 289 11.46 5.68 -12.62
CA SER A 289 11.77 4.88 -13.79
C SER A 289 12.65 5.59 -14.82
N GLY A 290 12.41 6.89 -15.05
CA GLY A 290 13.24 7.68 -15.96
C GLY A 290 14.71 7.73 -15.51
N LYS A 291 14.96 7.89 -14.20
CA LYS A 291 16.33 7.94 -13.66
C LYS A 291 17.02 6.59 -13.76
N LEU A 292 16.34 5.50 -13.37
CA LEU A 292 16.90 4.16 -13.46
C LEU A 292 17.21 3.78 -14.92
N PHE A 293 16.36 4.16 -15.86
CA PHE A 293 16.63 3.95 -17.28
C PHE A 293 17.90 4.68 -17.75
N GLU A 294 18.07 5.95 -17.38
CA GLU A 294 19.27 6.73 -17.74
C GLU A 294 20.54 6.12 -17.13
N ILE A 295 20.48 5.72 -15.86
CA ILE A 295 21.60 5.12 -15.15
C ILE A 295 21.97 3.77 -15.74
N ARG A 296 20.98 2.93 -16.07
CA ARG A 296 21.22 1.66 -16.76
C ARG A 296 21.90 1.90 -18.11
N ARG A 297 21.40 2.84 -18.91
CA ARG A 297 21.97 3.16 -20.22
C ARG A 297 23.43 3.62 -20.09
N ARG A 298 23.71 4.55 -19.15
CA ARG A 298 25.06 5.06 -18.89
C ARG A 298 25.98 3.95 -18.40
N GLY A 299 25.50 3.15 -17.45
CA GLY A 299 26.24 2.01 -16.89
C GLY A 299 26.61 0.99 -17.97
N LEU A 300 25.68 0.62 -18.86
CA LEU A 300 25.96 -0.31 -19.95
C LEU A 300 27.04 0.20 -20.91
N LEU A 301 27.06 1.51 -21.19
CA LEU A 301 28.06 2.11 -22.08
C LEU A 301 29.44 2.20 -21.40
N GLU A 302 29.50 2.78 -20.20
CA GLU A 302 30.77 3.02 -19.48
C GLU A 302 31.41 1.70 -19.03
N TYR A 303 30.64 0.82 -18.39
CA TYR A 303 31.16 -0.47 -17.95
C TYR A 303 31.32 -1.45 -19.10
N GLY A 304 30.55 -1.31 -20.19
CA GLY A 304 30.77 -2.08 -21.41
C GLY A 304 32.10 -1.73 -22.08
N ALA A 305 32.45 -0.44 -22.15
CA ALA A 305 33.75 0.00 -22.64
C ALA A 305 34.90 -0.50 -21.76
N LEU A 306 34.77 -0.40 -20.43
CA LEU A 306 35.74 -0.93 -19.48
C LEU A 306 35.89 -2.46 -19.63
N ALA A 307 34.78 -3.18 -19.72
CA ALA A 307 34.78 -4.62 -19.91
C ALA A 307 35.48 -5.02 -21.21
N ASN A 308 35.19 -4.32 -22.31
CA ASN A 308 35.84 -4.58 -23.58
C ASN A 308 37.35 -4.31 -23.51
N GLN A 309 37.79 -3.21 -22.90
CA GLN A 309 39.22 -2.91 -22.72
C GLN A 309 39.93 -3.99 -21.90
N TYR A 310 39.32 -4.42 -20.79
CA TYR A 310 39.90 -5.43 -19.91
C TYR A 310 39.96 -6.81 -20.58
N VAL A 311 38.89 -7.23 -21.26
CA VAL A 311 38.85 -8.51 -22.00
C VAL A 311 39.89 -8.53 -23.12
N GLN A 312 40.04 -7.44 -23.87
CA GLN A 312 41.07 -7.35 -24.91
C GLN A 312 42.49 -7.41 -24.34
N TYR A 313 42.74 -6.78 -23.20
CA TYR A 313 44.03 -6.87 -22.50
C TYR A 313 44.30 -8.29 -22.02
N PHE A 314 43.29 -8.95 -21.42
CA PHE A 314 43.37 -10.32 -20.96
C PHE A 314 43.66 -11.30 -22.11
N ASP A 315 42.96 -11.16 -23.25
CA ASP A 315 43.19 -12.00 -24.45
C ASP A 315 44.63 -11.88 -24.95
N ARG A 316 45.13 -10.65 -25.12
CA ARG A 316 46.52 -10.42 -25.55
C ARG A 316 47.54 -11.03 -24.60
N LYS A 317 47.43 -10.70 -23.31
CA LYS A 317 48.37 -11.14 -22.27
C LYS A 317 48.39 -12.66 -22.14
N TRP A 318 47.22 -13.29 -21.98
CA TRP A 318 47.15 -14.70 -21.56
C TRP A 318 46.79 -15.69 -22.66
N ILE A 319 46.05 -15.27 -23.70
CA ILE A 319 45.59 -16.17 -24.78
C ILE A 319 46.51 -16.06 -26.01
N ARG A 320 46.99 -14.86 -26.34
CA ARG A 320 47.93 -14.62 -27.45
C ARG A 320 49.40 -14.75 -27.06
N GLY A 321 49.68 -14.92 -25.76
CA GLY A 321 51.02 -15.19 -25.26
C GLY A 321 51.90 -13.94 -25.12
N GLU A 322 51.32 -12.75 -24.97
CA GLU A 322 52.05 -11.48 -24.73
C GLU A 322 52.33 -11.24 -23.23
N ALA A 323 52.33 -12.29 -22.41
CA ALA A 323 52.61 -12.18 -20.97
C ALA A 323 54.10 -11.89 -20.71
N PRO A 324 54.44 -11.06 -19.70
CA PRO A 324 55.83 -10.87 -19.26
C PRO A 324 56.49 -12.19 -18.81
N GLU A 325 57.80 -12.32 -19.02
CA GLU A 325 58.56 -13.49 -18.59
C GLU A 325 58.45 -13.71 -17.06
N GLY A 326 58.08 -14.93 -16.66
CA GLY A 326 57.94 -15.32 -15.25
C GLY A 326 56.54 -15.16 -14.66
N GLU A 327 55.58 -14.56 -15.37
CA GLU A 327 54.18 -14.53 -14.94
C GLU A 327 53.42 -15.77 -15.44
N ALA A 328 52.84 -16.53 -14.51
CA ALA A 328 51.97 -17.67 -14.81
C ALA A 328 50.49 -17.27 -14.69
N LEU A 329 49.66 -17.79 -15.60
CA LEU A 329 48.20 -17.59 -15.57
C LEU A 329 47.58 -18.18 -14.29
N LEU A 330 48.01 -19.40 -13.94
CA LEU A 330 47.58 -20.09 -12.72
C LEU A 330 48.16 -19.39 -11.49
N GLY A 331 47.26 -18.87 -10.64
CA GLY A 331 47.62 -18.07 -9.46
C GLY A 331 47.58 -16.55 -9.69
N SER A 332 47.34 -16.08 -10.92
CA SER A 332 47.13 -14.66 -11.20
C SER A 332 45.77 -14.17 -10.68
N SER A 333 45.71 -12.90 -10.25
CA SER A 333 44.45 -12.22 -9.89
C SER A 333 43.61 -11.80 -11.11
N ASP A 334 44.17 -11.93 -12.33
CA ASP A 334 43.53 -11.50 -13.58
C ASP A 334 42.28 -12.34 -13.91
N ILE A 335 42.30 -13.66 -13.65
CA ILE A 335 41.13 -14.52 -13.85
C ILE A 335 39.98 -14.12 -12.92
N GLN A 336 40.28 -13.86 -11.65
CA GLN A 336 39.27 -13.44 -10.68
C GLN A 336 38.71 -12.06 -11.04
N SER A 337 39.58 -11.11 -11.43
CA SER A 337 39.17 -9.78 -11.85
C SER A 337 38.28 -9.81 -13.10
N LEU A 338 38.57 -10.71 -14.05
CA LEU A 338 37.71 -10.93 -15.23
C LEU A 338 36.31 -11.44 -14.82
N ALA A 339 36.24 -12.37 -13.87
CA ALA A 339 34.97 -12.86 -13.34
C ALA A 339 34.19 -11.77 -12.58
N ASP A 340 34.87 -10.97 -11.74
CA ASP A 340 34.27 -9.88 -10.97
C ASP A 340 33.74 -8.76 -11.87
N LEU A 341 34.43 -8.48 -12.97
CA LEU A 341 33.96 -7.56 -14.01
C LEU A 341 32.70 -8.08 -14.70
N GLY A 342 32.67 -9.38 -15.03
CA GLY A 342 31.50 -10.05 -15.58
C GLY A 342 30.30 -9.99 -14.62
N ASN A 343 30.52 -10.27 -13.34
CA ASN A 343 29.49 -10.15 -12.30
C ASN A 343 28.95 -8.71 -12.17
N SER A 344 29.85 -7.73 -12.14
CA SER A 344 29.50 -6.31 -12.05
C SER A 344 28.68 -5.85 -13.26
N PHE A 345 29.07 -6.25 -14.48
CA PHE A 345 28.33 -5.96 -15.69
C PHE A 345 26.98 -6.70 -15.73
N GLY A 346 26.93 -7.94 -15.23
CA GLY A 346 25.70 -8.71 -15.04
C GLY A 346 24.64 -7.94 -14.28
N ILE A 347 25.01 -7.36 -13.12
CA ILE A 347 24.12 -6.53 -12.29
C ILE A 347 23.51 -5.37 -13.09
N ILE A 348 24.31 -4.68 -13.90
CA ILE A 348 23.86 -3.55 -14.73
C ILE A 348 22.91 -4.03 -15.83
N SER A 349 23.23 -5.16 -16.47
CA SER A 349 22.40 -5.73 -17.54
C SER A 349 21.05 -6.20 -17.04
N GLU A 350 20.97 -6.69 -15.81
CA GLU A 350 19.75 -7.13 -15.13
C GLU A 350 19.06 -6.00 -14.33
N MET A 351 19.54 -4.77 -14.45
CA MET A 351 19.01 -3.62 -13.72
C MET A 351 17.55 -3.33 -14.13
N ARG A 352 16.71 -3.11 -13.12
CA ARG A 352 15.27 -2.94 -13.27
C ARG A 352 14.92 -1.52 -13.72
N ILE A 353 13.83 -1.40 -14.48
CA ILE A 353 13.33 -0.12 -15.01
C ILE A 353 12.62 0.69 -13.92
N ALA A 354 12.19 0.06 -12.84
CA ALA A 354 11.57 0.70 -11.68
C ALA A 354 12.11 0.01 -10.41
N PRO A 355 12.02 0.64 -9.22
CA PRO A 355 12.34 0.00 -7.94
C PRO A 355 11.20 -0.97 -7.54
N LEU A 356 10.86 -1.88 -8.46
CA LEU A 356 9.77 -2.84 -8.37
C LEU A 356 10.37 -4.24 -8.47
N ASP A 357 10.20 -5.02 -7.40
CA ASP A 357 10.49 -6.44 -7.42
C ASP A 357 9.19 -7.23 -7.58
N LEU A 358 9.15 -8.19 -8.51
CA LEU A 358 7.97 -9.02 -8.71
C LEU A 358 7.66 -9.85 -7.45
N LYS A 359 8.67 -10.47 -6.84
CA LYS A 359 8.53 -11.37 -5.69
C LYS A 359 8.32 -10.64 -4.37
N ASN A 360 9.03 -9.53 -4.16
CA ASN A 360 9.06 -8.83 -2.87
C ASN A 360 8.07 -7.64 -2.81
N THR A 361 7.56 -7.16 -3.96
CA THR A 361 6.65 -6.01 -4.01
C THR A 361 5.32 -6.33 -4.67
N VAL A 362 5.33 -6.80 -5.92
CA VAL A 362 4.09 -6.98 -6.70
C VAL A 362 3.25 -8.14 -6.15
N ILE A 363 3.86 -9.31 -5.95
CA ILE A 363 3.17 -10.51 -5.45
C ILE A 363 2.55 -10.26 -4.05
N PRO A 364 3.26 -9.69 -3.06
CA PRO A 364 2.67 -9.38 -1.76
C PRO A 364 1.48 -8.40 -1.83
N ILE A 365 1.57 -7.35 -2.66
CA ILE A 365 0.45 -6.41 -2.85
C ILE A 365 -0.74 -7.10 -3.52
N ALA A 366 -0.50 -7.90 -4.55
CA ALA A 366 -1.53 -8.72 -5.17
C ALA A 366 -2.15 -9.69 -4.15
N ALA A 367 -1.35 -10.29 -3.27
CA ALA A 367 -1.83 -11.18 -2.22
C ALA A 367 -2.75 -10.44 -1.23
N TYR A 368 -2.38 -9.24 -0.75
CA TYR A 368 -3.28 -8.41 0.08
C TYR A 368 -4.61 -8.08 -0.60
N THR A 369 -4.65 -8.07 -1.93
CA THR A 369 -5.85 -7.77 -2.71
C THR A 369 -6.73 -9.02 -2.91
N VAL A 370 -6.10 -10.17 -3.15
CA VAL A 370 -6.79 -11.42 -3.50
C VAL A 370 -7.15 -12.25 -2.28
N ILE A 371 -6.38 -12.20 -1.19
CA ILE A 371 -6.63 -12.98 0.03
C ILE A 371 -8.08 -12.83 0.53
N PRO A 372 -8.65 -11.61 0.64
CA PRO A 372 -10.03 -11.45 1.08
C PRO A 372 -11.07 -12.08 0.14
N LEU A 373 -10.74 -12.28 -1.13
CA LEU A 373 -11.63 -12.88 -2.15
C LEU A 373 -11.58 -14.41 -2.14
N LEU A 374 -10.58 -15.04 -1.49
CA LEU A 374 -10.44 -16.49 -1.45
C LEU A 374 -11.66 -17.25 -0.91
N PRO A 375 -12.38 -16.77 0.14
CA PRO A 375 -13.59 -17.43 0.60
C PRO A 375 -14.66 -17.58 -0.49
N LEU A 376 -14.70 -16.69 -1.48
CA LEU A 376 -15.64 -16.79 -2.60
C LEU A 376 -15.32 -17.98 -3.50
N ALA A 377 -14.06 -18.39 -3.62
CA ALA A 377 -13.69 -19.55 -4.43
C ALA A 377 -14.30 -20.85 -3.89
N LEU A 378 -14.57 -20.92 -2.58
CA LEU A 378 -15.24 -22.08 -1.94
C LEU A 378 -16.69 -22.26 -2.41
N THR A 379 -17.28 -21.26 -3.06
CA THR A 379 -18.62 -21.39 -3.67
C THR A 379 -18.59 -22.18 -4.97
N VAL A 380 -17.41 -22.35 -5.60
CA VAL A 380 -17.25 -23.00 -6.91
C VAL A 380 -16.35 -24.24 -6.83
N LEU A 381 -15.31 -24.20 -6.00
CA LEU A 381 -14.32 -25.27 -5.87
C LEU A 381 -14.30 -25.83 -4.44
N PRO A 382 -14.11 -27.15 -4.26
CA PRO A 382 -13.85 -27.72 -2.95
C PRO A 382 -12.52 -27.20 -2.39
N PHE A 383 -12.44 -27.09 -1.05
CA PHE A 383 -11.30 -26.51 -0.34
C PHE A 383 -9.95 -27.15 -0.70
N GLU A 384 -9.94 -28.48 -0.89
CA GLU A 384 -8.74 -29.26 -1.24
C GLU A 384 -8.12 -28.82 -2.57
N GLU A 385 -8.94 -28.53 -3.58
CA GLU A 385 -8.47 -28.05 -4.88
C GLU A 385 -7.87 -26.65 -4.80
N ILE A 386 -8.44 -25.78 -3.96
CA ILE A 386 -7.93 -24.42 -3.75
C ILE A 386 -6.56 -24.48 -3.07
N LEU A 387 -6.41 -25.30 -2.03
CA LEU A 387 -5.15 -25.48 -1.33
C LEU A 387 -4.06 -26.02 -2.25
N ALA A 388 -4.38 -27.02 -3.07
CA ALA A 388 -3.45 -27.59 -4.05
C ALA A 388 -2.97 -26.55 -5.08
N ARG A 389 -3.88 -25.68 -5.56
CA ARG A 389 -3.53 -24.60 -6.51
C ARG A 389 -2.66 -23.51 -5.87
N ILE A 390 -2.94 -23.14 -4.62
CA ILE A 390 -2.14 -22.14 -3.89
C ILE A 390 -0.72 -22.66 -3.66
N ILE A 391 -0.57 -23.91 -3.22
CA ILE A 391 0.74 -24.54 -3.00
C ILE A 391 1.54 -24.54 -4.29
N LYS A 392 0.94 -24.92 -5.43
CA LYS A 392 1.60 -24.94 -6.75
C LYS A 392 2.02 -23.56 -7.28
N ILE A 393 1.44 -22.48 -6.77
CA ILE A 393 1.82 -21.10 -7.15
C ILE A 393 2.96 -20.60 -6.25
N LEU A 394 3.01 -21.05 -5.00
CA LEU A 394 4.00 -20.62 -4.01
C LEU A 394 5.29 -21.46 -4.04
N PHE A 395 5.20 -22.71 -4.48
CA PHE A 395 6.28 -23.70 -4.58
C PHE A 395 6.32 -24.27 -5.99
#